data_AF-A0A645JHW4-F1
#
_entry.id   AF-A0A645JHW4-F1
#
_cell.length_a   1.000
_cell.length_b   1.000
_cell.length_c   1.000
_cell.angle_alpha   90.00
_cell.angle_beta   90.00
_cell.angle_gamma   90.00
#
_symmetry.space_group_name_H-M   'P 1'
#
loop_
_entity.id
_entity.type
_entity.pdbx_description
1 polymer ?
#
loop_
_entity_poly.entity_id
_entity_poly.type
_entity_poly.pdbx_seq_one_letter_code
_entity_poly.pdbx_strand_id
1 'polypeptide(L)' 'MLRPATEGTGVIAGGPVRAVLELAGISDVLSKCIGSRTPINVVRATITALSELKTVQSVSKLREKKLEEIR' A
#
# COMPACT_ATOMS: atom_id res chain seq x y z
N MET A 1 -4.20 5.39 -5.31
CA MET A 1 -2.83 4.93 -5.61
C MET A 1 -2.00 5.06 -4.35
N LEU A 2 -1.32 3.99 -3.95
CA LEU A 2 -0.37 3.93 -2.84
C LEU A 2 1.01 3.64 -3.40
N ARG A 3 2.05 4.30 -2.90
CA ARG A 3 3.45 4.03 -3.26
C ARG A 3 4.29 3.92 -2.00
N PRO A 4 5.23 2.96 -1.92
CA PRO A 4 6.20 2.91 -0.85
C PRO A 4 7.03 4.20 -0.85
N ALA A 5 7.41 4.66 0.33
CA ALA A 5 8.28 5.81 0.52
C ALA A 5 9.61 5.36 1.13
N THR A 6 10.61 6.25 1.08
CA THR A 6 11.87 6.06 1.81
C THR A 6 11.63 6.21 3.32
N GLU A 7 12.49 5.58 4.13
CA GLU A 7 12.41 5.68 5.59
C GLU A 7 12.46 7.14 6.06
N GLY A 8 11.60 7.50 7.01
CA GLY A 8 11.51 8.84 7.57
C GLY A 8 10.67 9.82 6.74
N THR A 9 10.00 9.37 5.68
CA THR A 9 9.05 10.20 4.91
C THR A 9 7.75 10.44 5.68
N GLY A 10 7.37 9.49 6.53
CA GLY A 10 6.09 9.51 7.22
C GLY A 10 4.90 9.18 6.32
N VAL A 11 3.70 9.31 6.87
CA VAL A 11 2.44 9.01 6.18
C VAL A 11 1.92 10.26 5.48
N ILE A 12 2.23 10.39 4.19
CA ILE A 12 1.72 11.48 3.34
C ILE A 12 0.45 10.99 2.62
N ALA A 13 -0.68 11.16 3.32
CA ALA A 13 -1.98 10.69 2.85
C ALA A 13 -3.14 11.62 3.23
N GLY A 14 -4.22 11.54 2.44
CA GLY A 14 -5.49 12.21 2.77
C GLY A 14 -6.14 11.58 4.00
N GLY A 15 -6.94 12.35 4.75
CA GLY A 15 -7.48 11.94 6.06
C GLY A 15 -8.03 10.50 6.15
N PRO A 16 -8.95 10.07 5.26
CA PRO A 16 -9.49 8.71 5.31
C PRO A 16 -8.45 7.62 5.06
N VAL A 17 -7.47 7.89 4.19
CA VAL A 17 -6.38 6.94 3.86
C VAL A 17 -5.38 6.89 5.00
N ARG A 18 -5.02 8.05 5.58
CA ARG A 18 -4.10 8.16 6.71
C ARG A 18 -4.60 7.35 7.91
N ALA A 19 -5.87 7.49 8.28
CA ALA A 19 -6.44 6.75 9.41
C ALA A 19 -6.30 5.23 9.26
N VAL A 20 -6.52 4.70 8.05
CA VAL A 20 -6.36 3.26 7.77
C VAL A 20 -4.90 2.84 7.83
N LEU A 21 -3.99 3.63 7.24
CA LEU A 21 -2.56 3.31 7.17
C LEU A 21 -1.88 3.37 8.56
N GLU A 22 -2.25 4.35 9.39
CA GLU A 22 -1.75 4.47 10.76
C GLU A 22 -2.20 3.29 11.62
N LEU A 23 -3.47 2.88 11.51
CA LEU A 23 -3.98 1.69 12.20
C LEU A 23 -3.35 0.39 11.70
N ALA A 24 -2.96 0.34 10.42
CA ALA A 24 -2.23 -0.78 9.85
C ALA A 24 -0.74 -0.81 10.25
N GLY A 25 -0.24 0.20 10.98
CA GLY A 25 1.16 0.30 11.40
C GLY A 25 2.13 0.67 10.28
N ILE A 26 1.64 1.31 9.21
CA ILE A 26 2.48 1.72 8.07
C ILE A 26 3.04 3.11 8.34
N SER A 27 4.36 3.19 8.45
CA SER A 27 5.08 4.43 8.81
C SER A 27 5.35 5.35 7.62
N ASP A 28 5.71 4.77 6.46
CA ASP A 28 6.28 5.50 5.33
C ASP A 28 5.54 5.19 4.04
N VAL A 29 4.71 6.11 3.57
CA VAL A 29 3.90 5.90 2.37
C VAL A 29 3.44 7.21 1.73
N LEU A 30 3.44 7.22 0.40
CA LEU A 30 2.88 8.30 -0.41
C LEU A 30 1.55 7.84 -1.00
N SER A 31 0.50 8.66 -0.89
CA SER A 31 -0.78 8.33 -1.50
C SER A 31 -1.37 9.45 -2.35
N LYS A 32 -2.11 9.06 -3.38
CA LYS A 32 -2.95 9.95 -4.18
C LYS A 32 -4.26 9.28 -4.53
N CYS A 33 -5.38 9.94 -4.23
CA CYS A 33 -6.70 9.53 -4.67
C CYS A 33 -6.93 10.01 -6.12
N ILE A 34 -7.17 9.05 -7.02
CA ILE A 34 -7.46 9.29 -8.44
C ILE A 34 -8.92 8.88 -8.66
N GLY A 35 -9.71 9.73 -9.31
CA GLY A 35 -11.16 9.52 -9.46
C GLY A 35 -11.98 10.00 -8.26
N SER A 36 -12.97 9.21 -7.85
CA SER A 36 -13.90 9.56 -6.77
C SER A 36 -13.21 9.67 -5.41
N ARG A 37 -13.67 10.64 -4.60
CA ARG A 37 -13.04 11.03 -3.33
C ARG A 37 -13.97 10.91 -2.12
N THR A 38 -15.07 10.19 -2.25
CA THR A 38 -15.99 9.99 -1.13
C THR A 38 -15.30 9.19 -0.02
N PRO A 39 -15.33 9.63 1.26
CA PRO A 39 -14.53 9.03 2.33
C PRO A 39 -14.73 7.52 2.48
N ILE A 40 -15.97 7.05 2.44
CA ILE A 40 -16.30 5.61 2.55
C ILE A 40 -15.67 4.76 1.45
N ASN A 41 -15.69 5.26 0.20
CA ASN A 41 -15.11 4.53 -0.92
C ASN A 41 -13.59 4.52 -0.87
N VAL A 42 -13.00 5.64 -0.43
CA VAL A 42 -11.56 5.76 -0.25
C VAL A 42 -11.07 4.79 0.84
N VAL A 43 -11.77 4.67 1.96
CA VAL A 43 -11.45 3.70 3.02
C VAL A 43 -11.54 2.27 2.50
N ARG A 44 -12.66 1.91 1.86
CA ARG A 44 -12.86 0.57 1.27
C ARG A 44 -11.77 0.24 0.25
N ALA A 45 -11.46 1.17 -0.66
CA ALA A 45 -10.41 0.98 -1.65
C ALA A 45 -9.02 0.81 -1.02
N THR A 46 -8.74 1.52 0.08
CA THR A 46 -7.46 1.39 0.80
C THR A 46 -7.33 0.01 1.43
N ILE A 47 -8.40 -0.49 2.08
CA ILE A 47 -8.41 -1.84 2.66
C ILE A 47 -8.23 -2.91 1.58
N THR A 48 -8.97 -2.82 0.47
CA THR A 48 -8.83 -3.74 -0.66
C THR A 48 -7.40 -3.73 -1.21
N ALA A 49 -6.81 -2.54 -1.41
CA ALA A 49 -5.46 -2.41 -1.93
C ALA A 49 -4.40 -3.06 -1.02
N LEU A 50 -4.56 -2.97 0.31
CA LEU A 50 -3.65 -3.62 1.27
C LEU A 50 -3.78 -5.15 1.23
N SER A 51 -5.01 -5.67 1.11
CA SER A 51 -5.28 -7.12 1.02
C SER A 51 -4.76 -7.78 -0.26
N GLU A 52 -4.65 -7.01 -1.36
CA GLU A 52 -4.17 -7.53 -2.65
C GLU A 52 -2.64 -7.53 -2.77
N LEU A 53 -1.91 -6.99 -1.79
CA LEU A 53 -0.45 -6.97 -1.80
C LEU A 53 0.12 -8.40 -1.75
N LYS A 54 1.13 -8.64 -2.60
CA LYS A 54 1.85 -9.92 -2.64
C LYS A 54 3.25 -9.73 -2.12
N THR A 55 3.69 -10.65 -1.27
CA THR A 55 5.07 -10.68 -0.79
C THR A 55 6.00 -11.23 -1.87
N VAL A 56 7.27 -10.82 -1.83
CA VAL A 56 8.31 -11.28 -2.77
C VAL A 56 8.43 -12.81 -2.76
N GLN A 57 8.28 -13.44 -1.59
CA GLN A 57 8.31 -14.90 -1.45
C GLN A 57 7.15 -15.58 -2.18
N SER A 58 5.93 -15.05 -2.07
CA SER A 58 4.77 -15.58 -2.76
C SER A 58 4.92 -15.45 -4.27
N VAL A 59 5.46 -14.32 -4.76
CA VAL A 59 5.71 -14.10 -6.19
C VAL A 59 6.82 -15.02 -6.71
N SER A 60 7.88 -15.23 -5.94
CA SER A 60 8.99 -16.14 -6.26
C SER A 60 8.53 -17.57 -6.46
N LYS A 61 7.71 -18.10 -5.55
CA LYS A 61 7.12 -19.44 -5.65
C LYS A 61 6.22 -19.58 -6.88
N LEU A 62 5.41 -18.56 -7.16
CA LEU A 62 4.45 -18.58 -8.27
C LEU A 62 5.13 -18.48 -9.65
N ARG A 63 6.32 -17.86 -9.71
CA ARG A 63 7.10 -17.68 -10.94
C ARG A 63 8.28 -18.64 -11.08
N GLU A 64 8.52 -19.52 -10.11
CA GLU A 64 9.64 -20.48 -10.08
C GLU A 64 11.03 -19.84 -10.28
N LYS A 65 11.20 -18.60 -9.80
CA LYS A 65 12.46 -17.84 -9.92
C LYS A 65 13.10 -17.61 -8.56
N LYS A 66 14.43 -17.56 -8.53
CA LYS A 66 15.22 -17.26 -7.32
C LYS A 66 14.91 -15.85 -6.81
N LEU A 67 14.99 -15.65 -5.50
CA LEU A 67 14.68 -14.38 -4.83
C LEU A 67 15.53 -13.20 -5.33
N GLU A 68 16.75 -13.48 -5.78
CA GLU A 68 17.71 -12.49 -6.29
C GLU A 68 17.28 -11.90 -7.65
N GLU A 69 16.51 -12.64 -8.46
CA GLU A 69 16.04 -12.19 -9.78
C GLU A 69 14.74 -11.36 -9.71
N ILE A 70 14.10 -11.28 -8.54
CA ILE A 70 12.79 -10.63 -8.35
C ILE A 70 12.91 -9.33 -7.56
N ARG A 71 14.07 -9.08 -6.95
CA ARG A 71 14.36 -7.86 -6.18
C ARG A 71 14.70 -6.68 -7.08
#